data_AF-A0A929YT92-F1
#
_entry.id   AF-A0A929YT92-F1
#
_cell.length_a   1.000
_cell.length_b   1.000
_cell.length_c   1.000
_cell.angle_alpha   90.00
_cell.angle_beta   90.00
_cell.angle_gamma   90.00
#
_symmetry.space_group_name_H-M   'P 1'
#
loop_
_entity.id
_entity.type
_entity.pdbx_description
1 polymer ?
#
loop_
_entity_poly.entity_id
_entity_poly.type
_entity_poly.pdbx_seq_one_letter_code
_entity_poly.pdbx_strand_id
1 'polypeptide(L)'
;MKNRVKKLFIVITLLATLSSPYSAFADSSANSNLSQVITDCAHDSLETGSQMNESICPIFPPKFSKFDLVNGKDLLVYGVYDAVHTVANPATGQHDLKVEFGGRTFILGRDSELKVNGNIWVLDFSNWQNNHPGDNFMPPAPEYTYNGRVTTKLKANATSPEVVRFADFSFTTPKKTVEKTIEDVIVIPKVVKEISKALANTGINLWMIMAAGIGAIVAAFIMLFIVKKQKKRDE
;
A
#
# COMPACT_ATOMS: atom_id res chain seq x y z
N MET A 1 5.74 -46.23 -30.71
CA MET A 1 5.45 -45.48 -29.47
C MET A 1 4.75 -44.13 -29.70
N LYS A 2 3.92 -43.97 -30.75
CA LYS A 2 3.32 -42.67 -31.12
C LYS A 2 1.83 -42.51 -30.75
N ASN A 3 1.20 -43.57 -30.21
CA ASN A 3 -0.23 -43.59 -29.87
C ASN A 3 -0.55 -43.58 -28.36
N ARG A 4 0.45 -43.63 -27.46
CA ARG A 4 0.22 -43.50 -26.01
C ARG A 4 0.33 -42.06 -25.50
N VAL A 5 1.07 -41.20 -26.20
CA VAL A 5 1.24 -39.78 -25.81
C VAL A 5 -0.02 -38.96 -26.11
N LYS A 6 -0.74 -39.26 -27.22
CA LYS A 6 -1.99 -38.55 -27.56
C LYS A 6 -3.15 -38.81 -26.59
N LYS A 7 -3.21 -39.99 -25.95
CA LYS A 7 -4.26 -40.29 -24.95
C LYS A 7 -4.00 -39.60 -23.62
N LEU A 8 -2.73 -39.38 -23.25
CA LEU A 8 -2.38 -38.70 -22.00
C LEU A 8 -2.68 -37.19 -22.07
N PHE A 9 -2.54 -36.57 -23.24
CA PHE A 9 -2.86 -35.16 -23.46
C PHE A 9 -4.36 -34.85 -23.46
N ILE A 10 -5.23 -35.81 -23.77
CA ILE A 10 -6.70 -35.61 -23.77
C ILE A 10 -7.29 -35.72 -22.35
N VAL A 11 -6.64 -36.45 -21.45
CA VAL A 11 -7.12 -36.60 -20.06
C VAL A 11 -6.77 -35.38 -19.20
N ILE A 12 -5.65 -34.69 -19.49
CA ILE A 12 -5.22 -33.52 -18.71
C ILE A 12 -6.02 -32.26 -19.09
N THR A 13 -6.47 -32.12 -20.35
CA THR A 13 -7.32 -30.99 -20.76
C THR A 13 -8.77 -31.12 -20.31
N LEU A 14 -9.26 -32.31 -19.95
CA LEU A 14 -10.63 -32.49 -19.45
C LEU A 14 -10.78 -32.30 -17.93
N LEU A 15 -9.69 -32.29 -17.16
CA LEU A 15 -9.72 -32.04 -15.72
C LEU A 15 -9.57 -30.54 -15.34
N ALA A 16 -9.22 -29.68 -16.30
CA ALA A 16 -9.01 -28.25 -16.07
C ALA A 16 -10.26 -27.38 -16.30
N THR A 17 -11.41 -27.97 -16.62
CA THR A 17 -12.69 -27.24 -16.83
C THR A 17 -13.72 -27.46 -15.72
N LEU A 18 -13.33 -28.01 -14.57
CA LEU A 18 -14.23 -28.23 -13.42
C LEU A 18 -13.92 -27.40 -12.17
N SER A 19 -12.96 -26.47 -12.22
CA SER A 19 -12.86 -25.41 -11.21
C SER A 19 -13.57 -24.16 -11.70
N SER A 20 -14.88 -24.26 -11.87
CA SER A 20 -15.73 -23.06 -11.86
C SER A 20 -15.51 -22.36 -10.52
N PRO A 21 -15.32 -21.03 -10.47
CA PRO A 21 -15.56 -20.34 -9.22
C PRO A 21 -17.00 -20.64 -8.83
N TYR A 22 -17.22 -21.06 -7.60
CA TYR A 22 -18.54 -21.04 -6.97
C TYR A 22 -19.03 -19.58 -7.00
N SER A 23 -19.63 -19.16 -8.11
CA SER A 23 -20.60 -18.08 -8.11
C SER A 23 -21.86 -18.71 -7.52
N ALA A 24 -21.99 -18.59 -6.20
CA ALA A 24 -23.25 -18.82 -5.51
C ALA A 24 -24.25 -17.80 -6.06
N PHE A 25 -25.04 -18.21 -7.05
CA PHE A 25 -26.25 -17.49 -7.37
C PHE A 25 -27.20 -17.76 -6.20
N ALA A 26 -27.54 -16.70 -5.46
CA ALA A 26 -28.60 -16.78 -4.47
C ALA A 26 -29.90 -17.09 -5.23
N ASP A 27 -30.47 -18.27 -4.99
CA ASP A 27 -31.84 -18.57 -5.40
C ASP A 27 -32.78 -17.65 -4.62
N SER A 28 -33.25 -16.59 -5.27
CA SER A 28 -34.31 -15.74 -4.74
C SER A 28 -35.66 -16.47 -4.87
N SER A 29 -35.92 -17.43 -3.98
CA SER A 29 -37.25 -18.03 -3.81
C SER A 29 -37.71 -18.02 -2.36
N ALA A 30 -37.78 -16.82 -1.79
CA ALA A 30 -38.59 -16.57 -0.59
C ALA A 30 -39.18 -15.16 -0.68
N ASN A 31 -40.45 -15.07 -1.07
CA ASN A 31 -41.19 -13.80 -1.09
C ASN A 31 -41.48 -13.38 0.37
N SER A 32 -40.50 -12.77 1.02
CA SER A 32 -40.60 -12.29 2.41
C SER A 32 -40.74 -10.77 2.42
N ASN A 33 -41.81 -10.27 3.03
CA ASN A 33 -42.05 -8.82 3.23
C ASN A 33 -41.24 -8.27 4.43
N LEU A 34 -40.01 -8.74 4.62
CA LEU A 34 -39.10 -8.25 5.64
C LEU A 34 -37.93 -7.58 4.94
N SER A 35 -38.05 -6.28 4.68
CA SER A 35 -36.93 -5.47 4.22
C SER A 35 -35.93 -5.33 5.37
N GLN A 36 -35.01 -6.29 5.50
CA GLN A 36 -33.85 -6.11 6.36
C GLN A 36 -32.94 -5.07 5.69
N VAL A 37 -32.88 -3.88 6.27
CA VAL A 37 -31.84 -2.91 5.91
C VAL A 37 -30.53 -3.50 6.43
N ILE A 38 -29.70 -4.03 5.52
CA ILE A 38 -28.33 -4.44 5.84
C ILE A 38 -27.51 -3.17 5.80
N THR A 39 -27.31 -2.54 6.96
CA THR A 39 -26.40 -1.39 7.09
C THR A 39 -24.96 -1.90 7.16
N ASP A 40 -24.08 -1.33 6.35
CA ASP A 40 -22.64 -1.57 6.43
C ASP A 40 -22.04 -0.71 7.56
N CYS A 41 -21.49 -1.38 8.58
CA CYS A 41 -20.83 -0.73 9.72
C CYS A 41 -19.32 -1.01 9.75
N ALA A 42 -18.76 -1.54 8.65
CA ALA A 42 -17.37 -1.97 8.55
C ALA A 42 -16.43 -0.87 8.00
N HIS A 43 -16.79 0.41 8.14
CA HIS A 43 -15.90 1.52 7.79
C HIS A 43 -14.87 1.83 8.90
N ASP A 44 -14.32 0.81 9.55
CA ASP A 44 -13.38 0.89 10.67
C ASP A 44 -11.93 0.50 10.29
N SER A 45 -11.60 0.56 9.00
CA SER A 45 -10.25 0.31 8.46
C SER A 45 -9.82 1.39 7.46
N LEU A 46 -8.57 1.39 7.02
CA LEU A 46 -8.10 2.38 6.03
C LEU A 46 -8.66 2.14 4.63
N GLU A 47 -9.01 0.89 4.31
CA GLU A 47 -9.56 0.50 3.01
C GLU A 47 -10.99 1.00 2.81
N THR A 48 -11.78 1.05 3.89
CA THR A 48 -13.22 1.38 3.86
C THR A 48 -13.55 2.71 4.55
N GLY A 49 -12.68 3.21 5.42
CA GLY A 49 -12.93 4.37 6.29
C GLY A 49 -12.93 5.74 5.60
N SER A 50 -12.73 5.82 4.28
CA SER A 50 -12.94 7.08 3.55
C SER A 50 -14.42 7.51 3.57
N GLN A 51 -15.32 6.56 3.84
CA GLN A 51 -16.72 6.82 4.13
C GLN A 51 -16.95 6.76 5.65
N MET A 52 -17.94 7.51 6.14
CA MET A 52 -18.35 7.43 7.53
C MET A 52 -19.33 6.27 7.72
N ASN A 53 -19.33 5.67 8.91
CA ASN A 53 -20.40 4.77 9.30
C ASN A 53 -21.73 5.54 9.40
N GLU A 54 -22.84 4.83 9.24
CA GLU A 54 -24.17 5.37 9.57
C GLU A 54 -24.33 5.54 11.08
N SER A 55 -25.20 6.47 11.51
CA SER A 55 -25.45 6.75 12.93
C SER A 55 -26.14 5.61 13.69
N ILE A 56 -26.63 4.58 12.99
CA ILE A 56 -27.21 3.37 13.60
C ILE A 56 -26.11 2.37 14.02
N CYS A 57 -24.90 2.53 13.49
CA CYS A 57 -23.79 1.63 13.76
C CYS A 57 -23.32 1.71 15.22
N PRO A 58 -22.78 0.63 15.77
CA PRO A 58 -22.19 0.67 17.10
C PRO A 58 -20.92 1.53 17.13
N ILE A 59 -20.68 2.18 18.28
CA ILE A 59 -19.45 2.94 18.50
C ILE A 59 -18.24 2.02 18.45
N PHE A 60 -17.18 2.42 17.75
CA PHE A 60 -15.87 1.77 17.81
C PHE A 60 -14.77 2.71 18.34
N PRO A 61 -13.76 2.19 19.07
CA PRO A 61 -12.67 3.00 19.58
C PRO A 61 -11.73 3.44 18.44
N PRO A 62 -11.03 4.58 18.59
CA PRO A 62 -10.00 4.97 17.61
C PRO A 62 -8.89 3.92 17.57
N LYS A 63 -8.19 3.82 16.43
CA LYS A 63 -7.09 2.87 16.23
C LYS A 63 -5.99 3.51 15.40
N PHE A 64 -4.74 3.15 15.68
CA PHE A 64 -3.63 3.33 14.75
C PHE A 64 -3.66 2.23 13.69
N SER A 65 -3.32 2.58 12.46
CA SER A 65 -3.33 1.63 11.34
C SER A 65 -1.95 1.45 10.73
N LYS A 66 -1.29 2.55 10.32
CA LYS A 66 0.05 2.51 9.72
C LYS A 66 0.76 3.86 9.82
N PHE A 67 2.02 3.86 9.44
CA PHE A 67 2.76 5.07 9.11
C PHE A 67 3.44 4.90 7.76
N ASP A 68 3.64 6.00 7.04
CA ASP A 68 4.37 6.05 5.78
C ASP A 68 5.48 7.12 5.84
N LEU A 69 6.53 6.94 5.04
CA LEU A 69 7.60 7.91 4.83
C LEU A 69 7.57 8.42 3.39
N VAL A 70 6.96 9.59 3.17
CA VAL A 70 6.94 10.22 1.85
C VAL A 70 8.36 10.73 1.53
N ASN A 71 8.86 10.40 0.35
CA ASN A 71 10.23 10.69 -0.08
C ASN A 71 11.32 10.19 0.89
N GLY A 72 11.02 9.19 1.72
CA GLY A 72 11.94 8.65 2.74
C GLY A 72 12.27 9.63 3.87
N LYS A 73 11.54 10.74 3.98
CA LYS A 73 11.80 11.80 4.96
C LYS A 73 10.55 12.26 5.70
N ASP A 74 9.44 12.44 5.01
CA ASP A 74 8.27 13.09 5.59
C ASP A 74 7.33 12.04 6.19
N LEU A 75 7.12 12.12 7.50
CA LEU A 75 6.30 11.14 8.21
C LEU A 75 4.81 11.44 8.06
N LEU A 76 4.05 10.43 7.68
CA LEU A 76 2.60 10.42 7.76
C LEU A 76 2.15 9.30 8.70
N VAL A 77 1.26 9.60 9.63
CA VAL A 77 0.70 8.63 10.59
C VAL A 77 -0.80 8.53 10.37
N TYR A 78 -1.29 7.31 10.17
CA TYR A 78 -2.68 7.06 9.82
C TYR A 78 -3.37 6.23 10.90
N GLY A 79 -4.65 6.47 11.03
CA GLY A 79 -5.54 5.58 11.72
C GLY A 79 -6.99 5.86 11.40
N VAL A 80 -7.84 5.23 12.19
CA VAL A 80 -9.28 5.34 12.07
C VAL A 80 -9.90 5.78 13.39
N TYR A 81 -11.05 6.42 13.31
CA TYR A 81 -11.87 6.79 14.43
C TYR A 81 -13.34 6.83 13.99
N ASP A 82 -14.23 6.78 14.96
CA ASP A 82 -15.66 6.83 14.71
C ASP A 82 -16.12 8.29 14.50
N ALA A 83 -16.14 8.75 13.25
CA ALA A 83 -16.47 10.13 12.95
C ALA A 83 -17.93 10.47 13.25
N VAL A 84 -18.87 9.55 12.96
CA VAL A 84 -20.31 9.81 13.07
C VAL A 84 -20.76 9.98 14.53
N HIS A 85 -20.13 9.27 15.47
CA HIS A 85 -20.43 9.38 16.90
C HIS A 85 -19.54 10.39 17.64
N THR A 86 -18.53 10.97 16.98
CA THR A 86 -17.64 11.94 17.62
C THR A 86 -18.35 13.28 17.80
N VAL A 87 -18.35 13.79 19.03
CA VAL A 87 -18.99 15.08 19.33
C VAL A 87 -18.17 16.22 18.75
N ALA A 88 -18.81 17.37 18.51
CA ALA A 88 -18.09 18.56 18.11
C ALA A 88 -17.25 19.12 19.28
N ASN A 89 -15.99 19.43 19.01
CA ASN A 89 -15.12 20.17 19.90
C ASN A 89 -15.61 21.63 19.98
N PRO A 90 -15.92 22.15 21.18
CA PRO A 90 -16.48 23.49 21.33
C PRO A 90 -15.50 24.62 20.95
N ALA A 91 -14.19 24.35 20.93
CA ALA A 91 -13.19 25.36 20.57
C ALA A 91 -12.95 25.46 19.06
N THR A 92 -13.03 24.34 18.32
CA THR A 92 -12.73 24.32 16.88
C THR A 92 -13.97 24.15 15.99
N GLY A 93 -15.10 23.71 16.57
CA GLY A 93 -16.32 23.38 15.82
C GLY A 93 -16.20 22.10 14.98
N GLN A 94 -15.03 21.44 14.98
CA GLN A 94 -14.77 20.17 14.29
C GLN A 94 -15.00 18.98 15.23
N HIS A 95 -14.85 17.75 14.76
CA HIS A 95 -14.88 16.57 15.63
C HIS A 95 -13.85 16.69 16.77
N ASP A 96 -14.24 16.31 17.99
CA ASP A 96 -13.38 16.25 19.17
C ASP A 96 -12.42 15.05 19.08
N LEU A 97 -11.48 15.19 18.15
CA LEU A 97 -10.40 14.29 17.84
C LEU A 97 -9.08 14.97 18.21
N LYS A 98 -8.31 14.27 19.04
CA LYS A 98 -6.99 14.66 19.47
C LYS A 98 -6.01 13.52 19.21
N VAL A 99 -4.83 13.84 18.69
CA VAL A 99 -3.71 12.89 18.58
C VAL A 99 -2.51 13.44 19.31
N GLU A 100 -2.01 12.70 20.28
CA GLU A 100 -0.73 12.93 20.93
C GLU A 100 0.35 12.18 20.18
N PHE A 101 1.42 12.86 19.78
CA PHE A 101 2.52 12.26 19.05
C PHE A 101 3.82 13.00 19.35
N GLY A 102 4.87 12.26 19.73
CA GLY A 102 6.18 12.85 20.02
C GLY A 102 6.17 13.90 21.14
N GLY A 103 5.27 13.75 22.12
CA GLY A 103 5.09 14.72 23.22
C GLY A 103 4.28 15.98 22.84
N ARG A 104 3.77 16.06 21.61
CA ARG A 104 2.88 17.14 21.16
C ARG A 104 1.44 16.66 21.06
N THR A 105 0.51 17.60 21.21
CA THR A 105 -0.93 17.36 21.08
C THR A 105 -1.44 18.09 19.84
N PHE A 106 -1.97 17.33 18.90
CA PHE A 106 -2.63 17.82 17.69
C PHE A 106 -4.14 17.70 17.84
N ILE A 107 -4.86 18.78 17.56
CA ILE A 107 -6.33 18.88 17.69
C ILE A 107 -6.92 19.25 16.33
N LEU A 108 -7.95 18.50 15.93
CA LEU A 108 -8.61 18.69 14.66
C LEU A 108 -9.25 20.08 14.55
N GLY A 109 -9.01 20.76 13.43
CA GLY A 109 -9.50 22.11 13.17
C GLY A 109 -8.64 23.23 13.77
N ARG A 110 -7.65 22.90 14.60
CA ARG A 110 -6.65 23.85 15.12
C ARG A 110 -5.28 23.63 14.48
N ASP A 111 -4.84 22.38 14.49
CA ASP A 111 -3.51 21.99 14.01
C ASP A 111 -3.62 21.47 12.57
N SER A 112 -2.91 22.10 11.63
CA SER A 112 -3.08 21.86 10.19
C SER A 112 -2.57 20.50 9.72
N GLU A 113 -1.73 19.87 10.55
CA GLU A 113 -1.13 18.56 10.38
C GLU A 113 -2.17 17.45 10.61
N LEU A 114 -3.18 17.68 11.44
CA LEU A 114 -4.24 16.70 11.72
C LEU A 114 -5.42 16.93 10.79
N LYS A 115 -5.62 15.99 9.86
CA LYS A 115 -6.69 16.02 8.87
C LYS A 115 -7.55 14.77 9.00
N VAL A 116 -8.79 14.86 8.55
CA VAL A 116 -9.72 13.72 8.50
C VAL A 116 -10.35 13.59 7.13
N ASN A 117 -10.63 12.34 6.73
CA ASN A 117 -11.41 12.01 5.55
C ASN A 117 -12.31 10.81 5.90
N GLY A 118 -13.61 11.06 6.08
CA GLY A 118 -14.52 10.08 6.66
C GLY A 118 -14.09 9.69 8.08
N ASN A 119 -13.98 8.39 8.33
CA ASN A 119 -13.47 7.79 9.56
C ASN A 119 -11.93 7.73 9.63
N ILE A 120 -11.21 8.14 8.59
CA ILE A 120 -9.74 8.14 8.59
C ILE A 120 -9.23 9.46 9.15
N TRP A 121 -8.26 9.38 10.06
CA TRP A 121 -7.44 10.52 10.47
C TRP A 121 -6.01 10.33 9.99
N VAL A 122 -5.35 11.45 9.66
CA VAL A 122 -3.95 11.49 9.27
C VAL A 122 -3.25 12.62 10.01
N LEU A 123 -2.08 12.32 10.58
CA LEU A 123 -1.08 13.32 10.93
C LEU A 123 -0.06 13.40 9.80
N ASP A 124 -0.03 14.54 9.14
CA ASP A 124 0.80 14.83 7.98
C ASP A 124 1.87 15.86 8.34
N PHE A 125 3.11 15.40 8.46
CA PHE A 125 4.25 16.25 8.81
C PHE A 125 5.05 16.74 7.59
N SER A 126 4.60 16.49 6.35
CA SER A 126 5.37 16.84 5.15
C SER A 126 5.66 18.35 5.01
N ASN A 127 4.78 19.20 5.54
CA ASN A 127 4.96 20.66 5.49
C ASN A 127 5.39 21.26 6.83
N TRP A 128 5.84 20.44 7.78
CA TRP A 128 6.14 20.87 9.14
C TRP A 128 7.04 22.12 9.20
N GLN A 129 8.18 22.08 8.51
CA GLN A 129 9.16 23.17 8.56
C GLN A 129 8.62 24.49 7.99
N ASN A 130 7.67 24.41 7.05
CA ASN A 130 7.02 25.57 6.45
C ASN A 130 5.95 26.14 7.39
N ASN A 131 5.16 25.27 8.02
CA ASN A 131 4.10 25.65 8.95
C ASN A 131 4.66 26.16 10.29
N HIS A 132 5.82 25.63 10.70
CA HIS A 132 6.49 25.90 11.97
C HIS A 132 7.96 26.27 11.75
N PRO A 133 8.24 27.45 11.18
CA PRO A 133 9.61 27.89 10.92
C PRO A 133 10.42 28.00 12.22
N GLY A 134 11.61 27.40 12.24
CA GLY A 134 12.47 27.36 13.43
C GLY A 134 12.16 26.23 14.42
N ASP A 135 11.09 25.48 14.20
CA ASP A 135 10.77 24.31 15.02
C ASP A 135 11.49 23.07 14.51
N ASN A 136 12.42 22.55 15.31
CA ASN A 136 13.21 21.36 14.99
C ASN A 136 12.52 20.04 15.40
N PHE A 137 11.21 20.05 15.65
CA PHE A 137 10.44 18.81 15.77
C PHE A 137 10.51 18.06 14.43
N MET A 138 11.46 17.13 14.34
CA MET A 138 11.80 16.42 13.11
C MET A 138 11.33 14.96 13.19
N PRO A 139 10.15 14.63 12.62
CA PRO A 139 9.79 13.25 12.34
C PRO A 139 10.19 12.83 10.91
N PRO A 140 10.82 11.66 10.69
CA PRO A 140 11.37 10.72 11.66
C PRO A 140 12.91 10.71 11.75
N ALA A 141 13.42 10.61 12.97
CA ALA A 141 14.77 10.10 13.21
C ALA A 141 14.78 8.59 12.91
N PRO A 142 15.73 8.08 12.12
CA PRO A 142 15.80 6.65 11.82
C PRO A 142 16.09 5.83 13.08
N GLU A 143 15.55 4.62 13.12
CA GLU A 143 15.65 3.70 14.28
C GLU A 143 15.04 4.28 15.57
N TYR A 144 14.17 5.29 15.45
CA TYR A 144 13.46 5.87 16.60
C TYR A 144 12.06 5.25 16.75
N THR A 145 11.72 4.91 17.99
CA THR A 145 10.38 4.46 18.37
C THR A 145 9.54 5.65 18.81
N TYR A 146 8.50 5.92 18.04
CA TYR A 146 7.52 6.93 18.35
C TYR A 146 6.37 6.31 19.14
N ASN A 147 5.91 7.04 20.15
CA ASN A 147 4.70 6.72 20.89
C ASN A 147 3.66 7.80 20.62
N GLY A 148 2.40 7.39 20.65
CA GLY A 148 1.29 8.31 20.55
C GLY A 148 0.00 7.75 21.13
N ARG A 149 -0.99 8.64 21.22
CA ARG A 149 -2.32 8.34 21.71
C ARG A 149 -3.35 9.07 20.88
N VAL A 150 -4.33 8.36 20.36
CA VAL A 150 -5.52 8.96 19.76
C VAL A 150 -6.59 9.02 20.83
N THR A 151 -7.25 10.17 20.98
CA THR A 151 -8.37 10.36 21.91
C THR A 151 -9.54 10.97 21.17
N THR A 152 -10.73 10.42 21.38
CA THR A 152 -11.99 10.97 20.88
C THR A 152 -13.01 11.08 22.00
N LYS A 153 -13.92 12.04 21.87
CA LYS A 153 -15.09 12.17 22.73
C LYS A 153 -16.35 11.84 21.93
N LEU A 154 -17.14 10.89 22.41
CA LEU A 154 -18.17 10.23 21.64
C LEU A 154 -19.54 10.30 22.35
N LYS A 155 -20.62 10.28 21.58
CA LYS A 155 -22.00 10.01 22.05
C LYS A 155 -22.67 9.03 21.12
N ALA A 156 -23.35 8.02 21.67
CA ALA A 156 -24.11 7.07 20.87
C ALA A 156 -25.34 7.72 20.20
N ASN A 157 -25.94 8.72 20.86
CA ASN A 157 -27.00 9.56 20.31
C ASN A 157 -27.07 10.88 21.07
N ALA A 158 -27.93 11.80 20.63
CA ALA A 158 -28.06 13.15 21.21
C ALA A 158 -28.35 13.17 22.73
N THR A 159 -29.05 12.15 23.25
CA THR A 159 -29.42 12.02 24.67
C THR A 159 -28.41 11.23 25.50
N SER A 160 -27.44 10.58 24.87
CA SER A 160 -26.46 9.74 25.56
C SER A 160 -25.40 10.58 26.28
N PRO A 161 -24.86 10.08 27.41
CA PRO A 161 -23.71 10.71 28.05
C PRO A 161 -22.49 10.70 27.13
N GLU A 162 -21.62 11.69 27.31
CA GLU A 162 -20.34 11.76 26.61
C GLU A 162 -19.38 10.74 27.18
N VAL A 163 -18.68 10.05 26.28
CA VAL A 163 -17.72 9.03 26.64
C VAL A 163 -16.41 9.31 25.94
N VAL A 164 -15.33 9.33 26.70
CA VAL A 164 -13.98 9.44 26.13
C VAL A 164 -13.48 8.04 25.78
N ARG A 165 -12.95 7.89 24.57
CA ARG A 165 -12.24 6.69 24.11
C ARG A 165 -10.85 7.09 23.66
N PHE A 166 -9.90 6.20 23.88
CA PHE A 166 -8.53 6.40 23.44
C PHE A 166 -7.90 5.08 23.02
N ALA A 167 -6.86 5.19 22.20
CA ALA A 167 -5.97 4.09 21.87
C ALA A 167 -4.53 4.59 21.84
N ASP A 168 -3.67 3.88 22.55
CA ASP A 168 -2.22 4.07 22.52
C ASP A 168 -1.63 3.33 21.33
N PHE A 169 -0.59 3.90 20.73
CA PHE A 169 0.14 3.28 19.63
C PHE A 169 1.63 3.56 19.73
N SER A 170 2.40 2.67 19.12
CA SER A 170 3.82 2.90 18.91
C SER A 170 4.25 2.29 17.58
N PHE A 171 5.24 2.89 16.96
CA PHE A 171 5.92 2.32 15.80
C PHE A 171 7.38 2.74 15.78
N THR A 172 8.20 1.88 15.20
CA THR A 172 9.63 2.14 15.03
C THR A 172 9.89 2.42 13.56
N THR A 173 10.54 3.54 13.29
CA THR A 173 10.93 3.88 11.94
C THR A 173 12.05 2.95 11.47
N PRO A 174 12.05 2.58 10.18
CA PRO A 174 13.05 1.66 9.66
C PRO A 174 14.44 2.27 9.83
N LYS A 175 15.43 1.38 9.95
CA LYS A 175 16.82 1.79 9.83
C LYS A 175 16.99 2.55 8.53
N LYS A 176 17.71 3.68 8.59
CA LYS A 176 18.23 4.34 7.39
C LYS A 176 19.29 3.44 6.79
N THR A 177 18.88 2.32 6.21
CA THR A 177 19.62 1.75 5.11
C THR A 177 19.62 2.89 4.10
N VAL A 178 20.77 3.53 3.91
CA VAL A 178 20.99 4.32 2.71
C VAL A 178 20.58 3.35 1.62
N GLU A 179 19.38 3.55 1.06
CA GLU A 179 19.00 2.90 -0.17
C GLU A 179 19.93 3.57 -1.16
N LYS A 180 21.15 3.05 -1.19
CA LYS A 180 22.14 3.32 -2.18
C LYS A 180 21.52 2.62 -3.37
N THR A 181 20.58 3.31 -4.02
CA THR A 181 20.16 3.00 -5.36
C THR A 181 21.45 2.73 -6.09
N ILE A 182 21.51 1.61 -6.80
CA ILE A 182 22.71 1.02 -7.40
C ILE A 182 23.52 2.03 -8.27
N GLU A 183 22.96 3.21 -8.53
CA GLU A 183 23.62 4.38 -9.12
C GLU A 183 24.81 4.95 -8.33
N ASP A 184 24.88 4.85 -7.00
CA ASP A 184 25.92 5.57 -6.21
C ASP A 184 27.12 4.70 -5.77
N VAL A 185 27.07 3.38 -6.01
CA VAL A 185 28.24 2.48 -5.77
C VAL A 185 29.05 2.29 -7.04
N ILE A 186 28.39 2.32 -8.18
CA ILE A 186 29.03 2.15 -9.48
C ILE A 186 29.09 3.54 -10.06
N VAL A 187 30.30 4.10 -10.20
CA VAL A 187 30.55 5.24 -11.09
C VAL A 187 30.22 4.76 -12.49
N ILE A 188 28.94 4.79 -12.84
CA ILE A 188 28.46 4.40 -14.16
C ILE A 188 28.89 5.54 -15.09
N PRO A 189 29.79 5.28 -16.06
CA PRO A 189 30.19 6.30 -17.01
C PRO A 189 28.94 6.86 -17.69
N LYS A 190 28.88 8.19 -17.85
CA LYS A 190 27.77 8.94 -18.47
C LYS A 190 27.25 8.30 -19.76
N VAL A 191 28.11 7.58 -20.48
CA VAL A 191 27.84 6.78 -21.67
C VAL A 191 26.76 5.71 -21.46
N VAL A 192 26.75 4.99 -20.35
CA VAL A 192 25.76 3.92 -20.08
C VAL A 192 24.37 4.52 -19.79
N LYS A 193 24.32 5.71 -19.18
CA LYS A 193 23.07 6.45 -18.90
C LYS A 193 22.42 6.98 -20.18
N GLU A 194 23.21 7.34 -21.18
CA GLU A 194 22.72 7.69 -22.53
C GLU A 194 22.21 6.45 -23.28
N ILE A 195 22.91 5.32 -23.18
CA ILE A 195 22.49 4.06 -23.83
C ILE A 195 21.17 3.53 -23.24
N SER A 196 20.99 3.57 -21.93
CA SER A 196 19.75 3.11 -21.28
C SER A 196 18.56 4.01 -21.62
N LYS A 197 18.77 5.33 -21.69
CA LYS A 197 17.74 6.30 -22.10
C LYS A 197 17.34 6.12 -23.57
N ALA A 198 18.30 5.81 -24.45
CA ALA A 198 18.03 5.50 -25.85
C ALA A 198 17.31 4.15 -26.04
N LEU A 199 17.64 3.13 -25.23
CA LEU A 199 16.98 1.82 -25.23
C LEU A 199 15.52 1.89 -24.74
N ALA A 200 15.26 2.64 -23.67
CA ALA A 200 13.92 2.81 -23.13
C ALA A 200 12.95 3.46 -24.13
N ASN A 201 13.45 4.38 -24.96
CA ASN A 201 12.67 5.06 -26.01
C ASN A 201 12.52 4.27 -27.32
N THR A 202 13.23 3.15 -27.49
CA THR A 202 13.17 2.34 -28.73
C THR A 202 12.31 1.09 -28.61
N GLY A 203 11.67 0.85 -27.45
CA GLY A 203 10.79 -0.31 -27.24
C GLY A 203 11.50 -1.66 -27.29
N ILE A 204 12.83 -1.68 -27.40
CA ILE A 204 13.65 -2.89 -27.40
C ILE A 204 13.94 -3.25 -25.94
N ASN A 205 13.28 -4.30 -25.47
CA ASN A 205 13.49 -4.85 -24.13
C ASN A 205 14.96 -5.30 -23.98
N LEU A 206 15.59 -4.96 -22.84
CA LEU A 206 16.95 -5.38 -22.48
C LEU A 206 17.14 -6.91 -22.57
N TRP A 207 16.07 -7.67 -22.31
CA TRP A 207 16.04 -9.13 -22.51
C TRP A 207 16.26 -9.56 -23.95
N MET A 208 15.77 -8.81 -24.95
CA MET A 208 15.98 -9.14 -26.37
C MET A 208 17.44 -8.96 -26.79
N ILE A 209 18.14 -7.98 -26.22
CA ILE A 209 19.57 -7.74 -26.53
C ILE A 209 20.42 -8.86 -25.93
N MET A 210 20.11 -9.31 -24.71
CA MET A 210 20.77 -10.48 -24.13
C MET A 210 20.50 -11.76 -24.93
N ALA A 211 19.27 -11.97 -25.37
CA ALA A 211 18.91 -13.12 -26.21
C ALA A 211 19.65 -13.10 -27.57
N ALA A 212 19.77 -11.93 -28.20
CA ALA A 212 20.50 -11.77 -29.46
C ALA A 212 22.00 -12.05 -29.30
N GLY A 213 22.61 -11.56 -28.22
CA GLY A 213 24.03 -11.81 -27.92
C GLY A 213 24.33 -13.30 -27.72
N ILE A 214 23.50 -13.99 -26.93
CA ILE A 214 23.64 -15.44 -26.69
C ILE A 214 23.42 -16.22 -28.00
N GLY A 215 22.43 -15.83 -28.81
CA GLY A 215 22.15 -16.47 -30.10
C GLY A 215 23.32 -16.39 -31.08
N ALA A 216 24.00 -15.25 -31.17
CA ALA A 216 25.16 -15.06 -32.05
C ALA A 216 26.35 -15.95 -31.64
N ILE A 217 26.58 -16.09 -30.33
CA ILE A 217 27.66 -16.95 -29.79
C ILE A 217 27.39 -18.42 -30.14
N VAL A 218 26.16 -18.89 -29.92
CA VAL A 218 25.76 -20.28 -30.24
C VAL A 218 25.88 -20.54 -31.75
N ALA A 219 25.48 -19.60 -32.60
CA ALA A 219 25.62 -19.73 -34.05
C ALA A 219 27.10 -19.83 -34.48
N ALA A 220 27.99 -19.04 -33.87
CA ALA A 220 29.42 -19.10 -34.13
C ALA A 220 30.03 -20.46 -33.73
N PHE A 221 29.61 -21.02 -32.59
CA PHE A 221 30.06 -22.36 -32.17
C PHE A 221 29.57 -23.45 -33.13
N ILE A 222 28.33 -23.38 -33.61
CA ILE A 222 27.79 -24.32 -34.60
C ILE A 222 28.58 -24.21 -35.91
N MET A 223 28.86 -23.00 -36.39
CA MET A 223 29.68 -22.80 -37.60
C MET A 223 31.09 -23.35 -37.43
N LEU A 224 31.76 -23.11 -36.30
CA LEU A 224 33.08 -23.66 -36.02
C LEU A 224 33.10 -25.19 -36.01
N PHE A 225 32.03 -25.82 -35.52
CA PHE A 225 31.88 -27.28 -35.54
C PHE A 225 31.67 -27.83 -36.95
N ILE A 226 30.90 -27.13 -37.79
CA ILE A 226 30.68 -27.53 -39.20
C ILE A 226 31.97 -27.38 -40.01
N VAL A 227 32.69 -26.26 -39.84
CA VAL A 227 33.99 -26.02 -40.50
C VAL A 227 35.03 -27.06 -40.08
N LYS A 228 35.08 -27.41 -38.78
CA LYS A 228 35.96 -28.50 -38.30
C LYS A 228 35.58 -29.87 -38.87
N LYS A 229 34.29 -30.13 -39.13
CA LYS A 229 33.84 -31.38 -39.74
C LYS A 229 34.14 -31.47 -41.24
N GLN A 230 34.12 -30.36 -41.97
CA GLN A 230 34.52 -30.32 -43.38
C GLN A 230 36.02 -30.54 -43.53
N LYS A 231 36.84 -29.90 -42.68
CA LYS A 231 38.30 -30.06 -42.69
C LYS A 231 38.81 -31.48 -42.41
N LYS A 232 38.01 -32.33 -41.74
CA LYS A 232 38.31 -33.75 -41.50
C LYS A 232 37.83 -34.70 -42.61
N ARG A 233 37.10 -34.19 -43.61
CA ARG A 233 36.57 -34.98 -44.72
C ARG A 233 37.40 -34.84 -46.00
N ASP A 234 38.32 -33.88 -46.02
CA ASP A 234 39.24 -33.57 -47.12
C ASP A 234 40.71 -33.99 -46.83
N GLU A 235 40.94 -34.74 -45.75
CA GLU A 235 42.16 -35.55 -45.48
C GLU A 235 41.84 -37.02 -45.74
#